data_AF-A0A9P7RVS8-F1
#
_entry.id   AF-A0A9P7RVS8-F1
#
_cell.length_a   1.000
_cell.length_b   1.000
_cell.length_c   1.000
_cell.angle_alpha   90.00
_cell.angle_beta   90.00
_cell.angle_gamma   90.00
#
_symmetry.space_group_name_H-M   'P 1'
#
loop_
_entity.id
_entity.type
_entity.pdbx_description
1 polymer ?
#
loop_
_entity_poly.entity_id
_entity_poly.type
_entity_poly.pdbx_seq_one_letter_code
_entity_poly.pdbx_strand_id
1 'polypeptide(L)'
;MRFTAVFTLRFLALVAAVAGFQVQSNNPAFNATGRQGCITALSNSNGVPVVIHDCNSDDSPSRDWDFSRFTRQNSGPQPLKIFGDKCLDVKDGNNADGTKLQIWTCVNGNTNQLWISVTDFTFQWAGTNKCIDLTDGNINDGNQLQIWTCDSNNLNQKWTANPIVTQPPPQSAGVQLVASGGPGRPPMCMTAAFNSDGSNVAIAACFDPTATFPAGNITWVIPSPGSTGQIKTFDGTKCLDVRNGDTSNGNLLQVWTCVEGNTNQLWRLDGSDVRSISWAGQNKCVDVPGRNYTAGNVLQISDCDLMNNLGQWWDVQNPTSPL
;
A
#
# COMPACT_ATOMS: atom_id res chain seq x y z
N MET A 1 -32.61 -33.22 -61.14
CA MET A 1 -32.77 -33.14 -59.67
C MET A 1 -31.66 -32.25 -59.13
N ARG A 2 -32.01 -31.07 -58.58
CA ARG A 2 -31.05 -30.17 -57.93
C ARG A 2 -30.82 -30.68 -56.51
N PHE A 3 -29.58 -31.03 -56.16
CA PHE A 3 -29.18 -31.25 -54.77
C PHE A 3 -28.44 -30.00 -54.28
N THR A 4 -29.04 -29.32 -53.31
CA THR A 4 -28.48 -28.19 -52.58
C THR A 4 -27.57 -28.75 -51.49
N ALA A 5 -26.25 -28.50 -51.55
CA ALA A 5 -25.33 -28.81 -50.46
C ALA A 5 -25.11 -27.55 -49.62
N VAL A 6 -25.57 -27.59 -48.38
CA VAL A 6 -25.39 -26.56 -47.36
C VAL A 6 -23.99 -26.72 -46.76
N PHE A 7 -23.13 -25.70 -46.90
CA PHE A 7 -21.90 -25.59 -46.11
C PHE A 7 -22.25 -24.99 -44.75
N THR A 8 -22.27 -25.80 -43.70
CA THR A 8 -22.28 -25.32 -42.31
C THR A 8 -20.84 -25.05 -41.87
N LEU A 9 -20.47 -23.78 -41.78
CA LEU A 9 -19.23 -23.34 -41.14
C LEU A 9 -19.38 -23.55 -39.62
N ARG A 10 -18.67 -24.53 -39.05
CA ARG A 10 -18.57 -24.68 -37.59
C ARG A 10 -17.66 -23.58 -37.05
N PHE A 11 -18.23 -22.58 -36.38
CA PHE A 11 -17.48 -21.69 -35.51
C PHE A 11 -17.00 -22.49 -34.29
N LEU A 12 -15.69 -22.69 -34.17
CA LEU A 12 -15.07 -23.13 -32.93
C LEU A 12 -15.06 -21.90 -32.00
N ALA A 13 -16.08 -21.76 -31.16
CA ALA A 13 -16.07 -20.76 -30.09
C ALA A 13 -15.03 -21.21 -29.05
N LEU A 14 -13.88 -20.54 -29.04
CA LEU A 14 -12.94 -20.63 -27.92
C LEU A 14 -13.63 -19.94 -26.73
N VAL A 15 -14.28 -20.71 -25.87
CA VAL A 15 -14.74 -20.21 -24.57
C VAL A 15 -13.49 -20.00 -23.74
N ALA A 16 -12.97 -18.78 -23.73
CA ALA A 16 -12.03 -18.37 -22.69
C ALA A 16 -12.77 -18.51 -21.37
N ALA A 17 -12.28 -19.42 -20.52
CA ALA A 17 -12.74 -19.54 -19.16
C ALA A 17 -12.60 -18.17 -18.49
N VAL A 18 -13.72 -17.53 -18.17
CA VAL A 18 -13.72 -16.41 -17.24
C VAL A 18 -13.29 -17.03 -15.91
N ALA A 19 -12.03 -16.82 -15.54
CA ALA A 19 -11.55 -17.16 -14.22
C ALA A 19 -12.51 -16.50 -13.23
N GLY A 20 -13.18 -17.34 -12.45
CA GLY A 20 -14.22 -16.92 -11.53
C GLY A 20 -13.69 -15.80 -10.63
N PHE A 21 -14.49 -14.74 -10.52
CA PHE A 21 -14.34 -13.70 -9.53
C PHE A 21 -14.39 -14.36 -8.14
N GLN A 22 -13.22 -14.69 -7.58
CA GLN A 22 -13.14 -15.02 -6.16
C GLN A 22 -13.09 -13.69 -5.42
N VAL A 23 -14.08 -13.48 -4.56
CA VAL A 23 -14.11 -12.34 -3.63
C VAL A 23 -12.87 -12.45 -2.74
N GLN A 24 -11.82 -11.68 -3.04
CA GLN A 24 -10.59 -11.68 -2.25
C GLN A 24 -10.83 -10.93 -0.93
N SER A 25 -10.41 -11.56 0.15
CA SER A 25 -10.72 -11.17 1.53
C SER A 25 -9.89 -9.97 2.02
N ASN A 26 -10.52 -9.14 2.86
CA ASN A 26 -10.10 -7.76 3.22
C ASN A 26 -9.11 -7.69 4.39
N ASN A 27 -8.02 -8.44 4.35
CA ASN A 27 -7.37 -8.81 5.60
C ASN A 27 -6.00 -8.18 5.87
N PRO A 28 -5.83 -7.53 7.05
CA PRO A 28 -4.71 -6.67 7.41
C PRO A 28 -3.36 -7.37 7.66
N ALA A 29 -2.29 -6.69 7.25
CA ALA A 29 -0.90 -6.89 7.66
C ALA A 29 -0.59 -6.16 8.99
N PHE A 30 -0.03 -6.86 9.99
CA PHE A 30 0.20 -6.26 11.31
C PHE A 30 1.64 -5.82 11.56
N ASN A 31 1.79 -4.50 11.65
CA ASN A 31 3.00 -3.82 12.08
C ASN A 31 3.18 -3.96 13.60
N ALA A 32 4.35 -4.43 14.05
CA ALA A 32 4.79 -4.23 15.43
C ALA A 32 5.23 -2.77 15.56
N THR A 33 4.52 -1.97 16.36
CA THR A 33 4.65 -0.49 16.42
C THR A 33 6.06 0.04 16.09
N GLY A 34 6.22 0.55 14.87
CA GLY A 34 7.49 1.12 14.38
C GLY A 34 8.37 0.19 13.53
N ARG A 35 7.89 -0.97 13.06
CA ARG A 35 8.69 -1.95 12.29
C ARG A 35 7.91 -2.62 11.14
N GLN A 36 8.54 -2.82 9.99
CA GLN A 36 7.93 -3.44 8.81
C GLN A 36 7.91 -4.98 8.95
N GLY A 37 6.74 -5.60 9.16
CA GLY A 37 6.56 -7.05 9.21
C GLY A 37 5.08 -7.45 9.23
N CYS A 38 4.75 -8.66 8.77
CA CYS A 38 3.41 -9.19 8.51
C CYS A 38 3.21 -10.58 9.14
N ILE A 39 2.08 -10.81 9.83
CA ILE A 39 1.70 -12.13 10.36
C ILE A 39 1.41 -13.08 9.19
N THR A 40 2.17 -14.17 9.09
CA THR A 40 2.21 -15.03 7.91
C THR A 40 2.15 -16.50 8.29
N ALA A 41 1.42 -17.31 7.53
CA ALA A 41 1.44 -18.77 7.57
C ALA A 41 1.75 -19.31 6.17
N LEU A 42 2.96 -19.85 5.96
CA LEU A 42 3.51 -20.11 4.61
C LEU A 42 2.82 -21.22 3.79
N SER A 43 1.88 -21.97 4.40
CA SER A 43 1.03 -22.93 3.69
C SER A 43 -0.24 -23.22 4.49
N ASN A 44 -1.20 -23.93 3.91
CA ASN A 44 -2.50 -24.24 4.53
C ASN A 44 -2.53 -25.56 5.31
N SER A 45 -1.39 -26.18 5.61
CA SER A 45 -1.36 -27.42 6.40
C SER A 45 -1.62 -27.15 7.89
N ASN A 46 -2.29 -28.07 8.58
CA ASN A 46 -2.45 -27.98 10.03
C ASN A 46 -1.07 -28.02 10.72
N GLY A 47 -0.88 -27.14 11.71
CA GLY A 47 0.36 -27.04 12.47
C GLY A 47 1.43 -26.16 11.82
N VAL A 48 1.13 -25.51 10.69
CA VAL A 48 2.04 -24.54 10.08
C VAL A 48 2.29 -23.39 11.07
N PRO A 49 3.57 -23.04 11.33
CA PRO A 49 3.94 -21.91 12.16
C PRO A 49 3.32 -20.59 11.67
N VAL A 50 2.86 -19.78 12.61
CA VAL A 50 2.52 -18.38 12.34
C VAL A 50 3.75 -17.54 12.66
N VAL A 51 4.31 -16.89 11.64
CA VAL A 51 5.58 -16.15 11.70
C VAL A 51 5.39 -14.67 11.36
N ILE A 52 6.39 -13.86 11.67
CA ILE A 52 6.57 -12.56 11.01
C ILE A 52 7.32 -12.77 9.68
N HIS A 53 6.93 -12.04 8.64
CA HIS A 53 7.62 -12.00 7.36
C HIS A 53 7.50 -10.60 6.75
N ASP A 54 8.33 -10.24 5.77
CA ASP A 54 8.16 -9.05 4.96
C ASP A 54 6.74 -8.93 4.36
N CYS A 55 6.32 -7.70 4.12
CA CYS A 55 4.96 -7.39 3.63
C CYS A 55 4.89 -7.22 2.10
N ASN A 56 5.87 -7.75 1.36
CA ASN A 56 6.01 -7.51 -0.08
C ASN A 56 4.89 -8.20 -0.90
N SER A 57 4.58 -7.59 -2.05
CA SER A 57 3.29 -7.66 -2.78
C SER A 57 3.07 -8.90 -3.66
N ASP A 58 3.52 -10.07 -3.26
CA ASP A 58 3.07 -11.34 -3.84
C ASP A 58 1.98 -11.97 -2.97
N ASP A 59 0.72 -11.77 -3.38
CA ASP A 59 -0.51 -12.28 -2.74
C ASP A 59 -0.60 -13.82 -2.81
N SER A 60 0.27 -14.48 -2.06
CA SER A 60 0.05 -15.83 -1.58
C SER A 60 -1.00 -15.79 -0.48
N PRO A 61 -1.93 -16.77 -0.39
CA PRO A 61 -2.95 -16.81 0.66
C PRO A 61 -2.38 -16.95 2.09
N SER A 62 -1.05 -17.03 2.22
CA SER A 62 -0.28 -17.08 3.46
C SER A 62 -0.35 -15.84 4.35
N ARG A 63 -0.92 -14.72 3.91
CA ARG A 63 -0.97 -13.46 4.67
C ARG A 63 -2.37 -12.84 4.78
N ASP A 64 -3.41 -13.52 4.28
CA ASP A 64 -4.80 -13.05 4.17
C ASP A 64 -5.68 -13.53 5.36
N TRP A 65 -5.56 -12.84 6.50
CA TRP A 65 -6.21 -13.19 7.78
C TRP A 65 -7.56 -12.50 8.09
N ASP A 66 -8.70 -13.19 8.24
CA ASP A 66 -10.04 -12.60 8.45
C ASP A 66 -10.20 -11.81 9.76
N PHE A 67 -9.88 -10.52 9.71
CA PHE A 67 -10.07 -9.58 10.82
C PHE A 67 -11.37 -8.78 10.75
N SER A 68 -12.19 -9.00 9.72
CA SER A 68 -13.46 -8.25 9.52
C SER A 68 -14.41 -8.33 10.71
N ARG A 69 -14.24 -9.38 11.54
CA ARG A 69 -15.01 -9.64 12.74
C ARG A 69 -14.48 -8.96 14.00
N PHE A 70 -13.38 -8.21 13.95
CA PHE A 70 -12.72 -7.57 15.10
C PHE A 70 -12.82 -6.03 15.07
N THR A 71 -13.99 -5.49 14.74
CA THR A 71 -14.25 -4.04 14.70
C THR A 71 -14.39 -3.46 16.12
N ARG A 72 -14.13 -2.14 16.30
CA ARG A 72 -14.08 -1.44 17.61
C ARG A 72 -15.38 -1.47 18.45
N GLN A 73 -16.40 -2.23 18.04
CA GLN A 73 -17.61 -2.47 18.82
C GLN A 73 -17.81 -3.97 19.05
N ASN A 74 -17.54 -4.40 20.29
CA ASN A 74 -18.09 -5.60 20.93
C ASN A 74 -18.23 -6.84 20.04
N SER A 75 -17.12 -7.30 19.48
CA SER A 75 -17.02 -8.65 18.95
C SER A 75 -16.68 -9.57 20.11
N GLY A 76 -17.59 -10.46 20.51
CA GLY A 76 -17.28 -11.53 21.46
C GLY A 76 -16.15 -12.44 20.95
N PRO A 77 -15.79 -13.52 21.66
CA PRO A 77 -14.78 -14.46 21.18
C PRO A 77 -15.09 -14.94 19.75
N GLN A 78 -14.15 -14.76 18.82
CA GLN A 78 -14.28 -15.17 17.42
C GLN A 78 -13.02 -15.86 16.92
N PRO A 79 -13.14 -16.78 15.96
CA PRO A 79 -11.97 -17.30 15.25
C PRO A 79 -11.33 -16.23 14.39
N LEU A 80 -9.99 -16.17 14.44
CA LEU A 80 -9.20 -15.39 13.49
C LEU A 80 -8.76 -16.32 12.36
N LYS A 81 -9.31 -16.15 11.16
CA LYS A 81 -9.20 -17.15 10.09
C LYS A 81 -8.13 -16.82 9.05
N ILE A 82 -7.66 -17.82 8.32
CA ILE A 82 -6.81 -17.68 7.13
C ILE A 82 -7.08 -18.86 6.19
N PHE A 83 -6.81 -18.72 4.89
CA PHE A 83 -7.15 -19.74 3.86
C PHE A 83 -8.64 -20.15 3.84
N GLY A 84 -9.52 -19.31 4.40
CA GLY A 84 -10.97 -19.57 4.54
C GLY A 84 -11.36 -20.54 5.67
N ASP A 85 -10.62 -21.63 5.87
CA ASP A 85 -10.98 -22.73 6.79
C ASP A 85 -9.96 -23.01 7.91
N LYS A 86 -8.85 -22.26 7.96
CA LYS A 86 -7.85 -22.33 9.03
C LYS A 86 -8.03 -21.19 10.01
N CYS A 87 -7.63 -21.42 11.25
CA CYS A 87 -7.76 -20.53 12.38
C CYS A 87 -6.41 -20.35 13.07
N LEU A 88 -6.13 -19.14 13.58
CA LEU A 88 -5.02 -18.90 14.49
C LEU A 88 -5.24 -19.74 15.76
N ASP A 89 -4.28 -20.59 16.05
CA ASP A 89 -4.38 -21.65 17.04
C ASP A 89 -3.22 -21.54 18.04
N VAL A 90 -3.56 -21.52 19.32
CA VAL A 90 -2.59 -21.72 20.40
C VAL A 90 -2.23 -23.20 20.43
N LYS A 91 -0.99 -23.52 20.07
CA LYS A 91 -0.52 -24.90 19.94
C LYS A 91 -0.81 -25.71 21.21
N ASP A 92 -1.50 -26.83 21.01
CA ASP A 92 -1.93 -27.76 22.04
C ASP A 92 -2.81 -27.14 23.15
N GLY A 93 -3.32 -25.91 22.95
CA GLY A 93 -4.06 -25.16 23.97
C GLY A 93 -3.25 -24.82 25.22
N ASN A 94 -1.92 -24.80 25.13
CA ASN A 94 -1.05 -24.60 26.29
C ASN A 94 -0.97 -23.11 26.72
N ASN A 95 -1.37 -22.80 27.95
CA ASN A 95 -1.41 -21.45 28.51
C ASN A 95 -0.09 -20.96 29.16
N ALA A 96 1.03 -21.59 28.83
CA ALA A 96 2.35 -21.08 29.19
C ALA A 96 2.75 -19.88 28.31
N ASP A 97 3.43 -18.90 28.90
CA ASP A 97 4.11 -17.85 28.14
C ASP A 97 5.15 -18.47 27.21
N GLY A 98 5.19 -18.02 25.97
CA GLY A 98 6.06 -18.56 24.93
C GLY A 98 5.48 -19.73 24.14
N THR A 99 4.27 -20.22 24.47
CA THR A 99 3.57 -21.20 23.61
C THR A 99 3.43 -20.61 22.21
N LYS A 100 3.86 -21.37 21.20
CA LYS A 100 3.91 -20.89 19.83
C LYS A 100 2.54 -20.93 19.15
N LEU A 101 2.35 -19.97 18.26
CA LEU A 101 1.16 -19.87 17.42
C LEU A 101 1.35 -20.68 16.14
N GLN A 102 0.27 -21.34 15.72
CA GLN A 102 0.17 -22.10 14.49
C GLN A 102 -1.17 -21.83 13.82
N ILE A 103 -1.37 -22.34 12.62
CA ILE A 103 -2.71 -22.47 12.05
C ILE A 103 -3.23 -23.90 12.21
N TRP A 104 -4.53 -24.01 12.41
CA TRP A 104 -5.21 -25.30 12.43
C TRP A 104 -6.59 -25.19 11.80
N THR A 105 -7.16 -26.30 11.36
CA THR A 105 -8.55 -26.33 10.88
C THR A 105 -9.47 -25.77 11.94
N CYS A 106 -10.31 -24.81 11.54
CA CYS A 106 -11.26 -24.17 12.45
C CYS A 106 -12.24 -25.20 13.02
N VAL A 107 -12.33 -25.29 14.35
CA VAL A 107 -13.28 -26.16 15.04
C VAL A 107 -14.25 -25.29 15.86
N ASN A 108 -15.54 -25.46 15.63
CA ASN A 108 -16.57 -24.71 16.36
C ASN A 108 -16.49 -24.99 17.87
N GLY A 109 -16.45 -23.94 18.69
CA GLY A 109 -16.36 -24.04 20.14
C GLY A 109 -14.96 -24.39 20.68
N ASN A 110 -13.95 -24.55 19.81
CA ASN A 110 -12.59 -24.80 20.27
C ASN A 110 -11.95 -23.51 20.82
N THR A 111 -11.74 -23.47 22.13
CA THR A 111 -11.33 -22.25 22.83
C THR A 111 -9.91 -21.82 22.50
N ASN A 112 -9.01 -22.73 22.09
CA ASN A 112 -7.63 -22.38 21.69
C ASN A 112 -7.56 -21.64 20.33
N GLN A 113 -8.69 -21.43 19.66
CA GLN A 113 -8.81 -20.72 18.39
C GLN A 113 -9.63 -19.43 18.48
N LEU A 114 -10.07 -19.04 19.69
CA LEU A 114 -10.95 -17.88 19.87
C LEU A 114 -10.17 -16.68 20.42
N TRP A 115 -10.33 -15.55 19.76
CA TRP A 115 -9.62 -14.32 20.06
C TRP A 115 -10.62 -13.20 20.32
N ILE A 116 -10.18 -12.18 21.07
CA ILE A 116 -10.92 -10.92 21.26
C ILE A 116 -9.98 -9.75 20.97
N SER A 117 -10.51 -8.69 20.37
CA SER A 117 -9.80 -7.42 20.21
C SER A 117 -9.99 -6.61 21.48
N VAL A 118 -8.88 -6.19 22.08
CA VAL A 118 -8.86 -5.30 23.25
C VAL A 118 -8.51 -3.87 22.80
N THR A 119 -8.78 -2.88 23.64
CA THR A 119 -8.35 -1.50 23.39
C THR A 119 -6.83 -1.44 23.16
N ASP A 120 -6.35 -0.47 22.38
CA ASP A 120 -4.93 -0.27 22.08
C ASP A 120 -4.30 -1.36 21.20
N PHE A 121 -4.98 -1.77 20.13
CA PHE A 121 -4.43 -2.61 19.05
C PHE A 121 -3.89 -3.97 19.53
N THR A 122 -4.51 -4.56 20.55
CA THR A 122 -4.05 -5.82 21.16
C THR A 122 -5.05 -6.93 20.87
N PHE A 123 -4.59 -8.15 20.60
CA PHE A 123 -5.44 -9.32 20.39
C PHE A 123 -5.16 -10.36 21.47
N GLN A 124 -6.19 -10.63 22.27
CA GLN A 124 -6.11 -11.49 23.44
C GLN A 124 -6.76 -12.85 23.13
N TRP A 125 -6.13 -13.92 23.59
CA TRP A 125 -6.70 -15.25 23.59
C TRP A 125 -7.89 -15.28 24.56
N ALA A 126 -9.08 -15.52 24.02
CA ALA A 126 -10.34 -15.31 24.73
C ALA A 126 -10.42 -16.12 26.03
N GLY A 127 -10.81 -15.44 27.12
CA GLY A 127 -10.92 -16.07 28.45
C GLY A 127 -9.58 -16.24 29.18
N THR A 128 -8.47 -15.73 28.65
CA THR A 128 -7.14 -15.74 29.28
C THR A 128 -6.54 -14.35 29.35
N ASN A 129 -5.42 -14.15 30.05
CA ASN A 129 -4.62 -12.91 30.01
C ASN A 129 -3.40 -13.03 29.07
N LYS A 130 -3.58 -13.70 27.92
CA LYS A 130 -2.51 -13.92 26.94
C LYS A 130 -2.82 -13.21 25.64
N CYS A 131 -1.80 -12.57 25.08
CA CYS A 131 -1.90 -11.78 23.86
C CYS A 131 -1.00 -12.37 22.79
N ILE A 132 -1.37 -12.17 21.52
CA ILE A 132 -0.46 -12.42 20.40
C ILE A 132 0.80 -11.58 20.65
N ASP A 133 1.98 -12.18 20.57
CA ASP A 133 3.25 -11.56 20.92
C ASP A 133 4.32 -11.89 19.86
N LEU A 134 5.03 -10.86 19.41
CA LEU A 134 6.22 -11.02 18.58
C LEU A 134 7.36 -11.52 19.47
N THR A 135 7.73 -12.80 19.29
CA THR A 135 8.79 -13.45 20.07
C THR A 135 10.04 -12.58 20.10
N ASP A 136 10.44 -12.17 21.31
CA ASP A 136 11.61 -11.33 21.61
C ASP A 136 11.65 -9.98 20.86
N GLY A 137 10.52 -9.55 20.29
CA GLY A 137 10.44 -8.37 19.41
C GLY A 137 11.25 -8.53 18.11
N ASN A 138 11.67 -9.74 17.76
CA ASN A 138 12.52 -9.99 16.60
C ASN A 138 11.70 -9.95 15.30
N ILE A 139 12.06 -9.03 14.40
CA ILE A 139 11.34 -8.78 13.13
C ILE A 139 11.92 -9.54 11.93
N ASN A 140 12.94 -10.37 12.14
CA ASN A 140 13.51 -11.15 11.06
C ASN A 140 12.48 -12.14 10.52
N ASP A 141 12.44 -12.27 9.20
CA ASP A 141 11.57 -13.20 8.50
C ASP A 141 11.66 -14.62 9.08
N GLY A 142 10.50 -15.24 9.26
CA GLY A 142 10.37 -16.58 9.82
C GLY A 142 10.37 -16.64 11.35
N ASN A 143 10.54 -15.53 12.07
CA ASN A 143 10.39 -15.54 13.52
C ASN A 143 8.96 -15.91 13.92
N GLN A 144 8.79 -17.05 14.60
CA GLN A 144 7.47 -17.57 14.96
C GLN A 144 6.85 -16.77 16.11
N LEU A 145 5.60 -16.37 15.97
CA LEU A 145 4.84 -15.69 17.01
C LEU A 145 4.51 -16.63 18.16
N GLN A 146 4.25 -16.03 19.31
CA GLN A 146 3.89 -16.73 20.53
C GLN A 146 2.69 -16.06 21.21
N ILE A 147 2.18 -16.71 22.24
CA ILE A 147 1.38 -16.03 23.24
C ILE A 147 2.26 -15.56 24.39
N TRP A 148 1.93 -14.41 24.96
CA TRP A 148 2.58 -13.89 26.15
C TRP A 148 1.59 -13.14 27.03
N THR A 149 1.86 -13.04 28.33
CA THR A 149 1.05 -12.25 29.27
C THR A 149 0.83 -10.85 28.73
N CYS A 150 -0.43 -10.43 28.63
CA CYS A 150 -0.79 -9.13 28.07
C CYS A 150 -0.21 -7.98 28.92
N ASP A 151 0.46 -7.04 28.27
CA ASP A 151 1.00 -5.81 28.85
C ASP A 151 0.72 -4.64 27.89
N SER A 152 0.02 -3.62 28.37
CA SER A 152 -0.35 -2.46 27.57
C SER A 152 0.85 -1.64 27.09
N ASN A 153 2.01 -1.75 27.75
CA ASN A 153 3.25 -1.06 27.38
C ASN A 153 4.16 -1.91 26.49
N ASN A 154 3.85 -3.19 26.27
CA ASN A 154 4.66 -4.06 25.44
C ASN A 154 4.33 -3.86 23.96
N LEU A 155 5.25 -3.23 23.22
CA LEU A 155 5.09 -2.99 21.78
C LEU A 155 5.04 -4.26 20.94
N ASN A 156 5.54 -5.39 21.44
CA ASN A 156 5.51 -6.70 20.77
C ASN A 156 4.09 -7.28 20.70
N GLN A 157 3.14 -6.72 21.45
CA GLN A 157 1.75 -7.17 21.53
C GLN A 157 0.78 -6.18 20.85
N LYS A 158 1.33 -5.19 20.17
CA LYS A 158 0.59 -4.16 19.46
C LYS A 158 0.57 -4.47 17.99
N TRP A 159 -0.63 -4.68 17.49
CA TRP A 159 -0.93 -5.20 16.18
C TRP A 159 -2.00 -4.29 15.57
N THR A 160 -1.62 -3.47 14.60
CA THR A 160 -2.58 -2.68 13.83
C THR A 160 -3.19 -3.49 12.70
N ALA A 161 -4.51 -3.70 12.76
CA ALA A 161 -5.31 -4.17 11.63
C ALA A 161 -5.49 -3.01 10.63
N ASN A 162 -4.47 -2.67 9.85
CA ASN A 162 -4.65 -1.72 8.76
C ASN A 162 -5.41 -2.45 7.66
N PRO A 163 -6.65 -2.07 7.28
CA PRO A 163 -7.29 -2.69 6.12
C PRO A 163 -6.28 -2.68 4.98
N ILE A 164 -5.90 -3.87 4.49
CA ILE A 164 -5.25 -3.95 3.19
C ILE A 164 -6.37 -3.52 2.24
N VAL A 165 -6.44 -2.22 1.96
CA VAL A 165 -6.90 -1.79 0.65
C VAL A 165 -6.04 -2.59 -0.31
N THR A 166 -6.62 -3.42 -1.18
CA THR A 166 -5.92 -4.18 -2.22
C THR A 166 -5.35 -3.26 -3.31
N GLN A 167 -4.68 -2.20 -2.88
CA GLN A 167 -3.62 -1.56 -3.63
C GLN A 167 -2.36 -1.62 -2.76
N PRO A 168 -1.18 -1.88 -3.35
CA PRO A 168 0.10 -1.72 -2.64
C PRO A 168 0.07 -0.37 -1.92
N PRO A 169 0.66 -0.21 -0.72
CA PRO A 169 0.40 0.91 0.19
C PRO A 169 0.28 2.22 -0.59
N PRO A 170 -0.94 2.78 -0.83
CA PRO A 170 -1.34 3.34 -2.12
C PRO A 170 -0.16 3.88 -2.91
N GLN A 171 0.56 2.97 -3.58
CA GLN A 171 1.06 3.26 -4.89
C GLN A 171 -0.20 3.30 -5.70
N SER A 172 -0.81 4.49 -5.68
CA SER A 172 -1.81 4.90 -6.64
C SER A 172 -1.08 4.86 -7.98
N ALA A 173 -0.95 3.65 -8.51
CA ALA A 173 -0.16 3.36 -9.68
C ALA A 173 -1.00 3.81 -10.86
N GLY A 174 -0.46 4.72 -11.63
CA GLY A 174 -1.24 5.29 -12.72
C GLY A 174 -1.97 6.56 -12.35
N VAL A 175 -1.65 7.24 -11.24
CA VAL A 175 -2.29 8.54 -10.91
C VAL A 175 -1.61 9.72 -11.57
N GLN A 176 -2.31 10.84 -11.55
CA GLN A 176 -1.77 12.15 -11.87
C GLN A 176 -1.61 12.98 -10.61
N LEU A 177 -0.45 13.62 -10.46
CA LEU A 177 -0.21 14.62 -9.43
C LEU A 177 -0.55 15.98 -10.01
N VAL A 178 -1.64 16.58 -9.52
CA VAL A 178 -2.21 17.81 -10.05
C VAL A 178 -1.73 19.01 -9.25
N ALA A 179 -1.15 19.99 -9.92
CA ALA A 179 -0.85 21.28 -9.34
C ALA A 179 -2.15 22.09 -9.24
N SER A 180 -2.71 22.19 -8.02
CA SER A 180 -4.10 22.62 -7.83
C SER A 180 -4.32 24.11 -8.12
N GLY A 181 -3.27 24.94 -8.17
CA GLY A 181 -3.28 26.31 -8.72
C GLY A 181 -4.18 27.36 -8.07
N GLY A 182 -5.09 26.94 -7.19
CA GLY A 182 -6.24 27.70 -6.73
C GLY A 182 -7.42 27.66 -7.73
N PRO A 183 -8.61 28.13 -7.30
CA PRO A 183 -9.82 28.10 -8.10
C PRO A 183 -9.70 28.91 -9.41
N GLY A 184 -10.24 28.36 -10.51
CA GLY A 184 -10.37 29.05 -11.81
C GLY A 184 -9.22 28.83 -12.81
N ARG A 185 -8.32 27.88 -12.57
CA ARG A 185 -7.25 27.49 -13.51
C ARG A 185 -7.48 26.09 -14.07
N PRO A 186 -7.07 25.81 -15.33
CA PRO A 186 -7.08 24.45 -15.85
C PRO A 186 -6.12 23.58 -15.01
N PRO A 187 -6.48 22.32 -14.71
CA PRO A 187 -5.64 21.43 -13.93
C PRO A 187 -4.37 21.10 -14.74
N MET A 188 -3.23 21.32 -14.11
CA MET A 188 -1.91 21.00 -14.67
C MET A 188 -1.31 19.86 -13.88
N CYS A 189 -0.72 18.89 -14.56
CA CYS A 189 -0.23 17.66 -13.99
C CYS A 189 1.29 17.57 -14.07
N MET A 190 1.92 17.06 -13.01
CA MET A 190 3.33 16.69 -13.00
C MET A 190 3.59 15.64 -14.08
N THR A 191 4.59 15.86 -14.91
CA THR A 191 5.04 14.95 -15.96
C THR A 191 6.55 14.99 -16.07
N ALA A 192 7.20 13.88 -16.41
CA ALA A 192 8.59 13.90 -16.84
C ALA A 192 8.66 13.93 -18.38
N ALA A 193 9.59 14.69 -18.93
CA ALA A 193 9.72 14.85 -20.38
C ALA A 193 9.96 13.52 -21.10
N PHE A 194 10.75 12.64 -20.48
CA PHE A 194 11.04 11.28 -20.94
C PHE A 194 11.27 10.37 -19.73
N ASN A 195 11.14 9.06 -19.93
CA ASN A 195 11.46 8.05 -18.92
C ASN A 195 12.96 7.67 -18.96
N SER A 196 13.84 8.66 -18.82
CA SER A 196 15.30 8.48 -18.88
C SER A 196 16.01 9.34 -17.85
N ASP A 197 17.14 8.85 -17.34
CA ASP A 197 17.89 9.52 -16.28
C ASP A 197 18.25 10.97 -16.67
N GLY A 198 17.97 11.90 -15.77
CA GLY A 198 18.22 13.33 -15.98
C GLY A 198 17.09 14.08 -16.70
N SER A 199 16.03 13.40 -17.13
CA SER A 199 14.88 14.06 -17.77
C SER A 199 14.20 15.00 -16.79
N ASN A 200 13.93 16.23 -17.22
CA ASN A 200 13.26 17.23 -16.39
C ASN A 200 11.84 16.78 -16.04
N VAL A 201 11.41 17.10 -14.81
CA VAL A 201 10.02 17.02 -14.39
C VAL A 201 9.39 18.40 -14.51
N ALA A 202 8.27 18.50 -15.20
CA ALA A 202 7.56 19.73 -15.50
C ALA A 202 6.06 19.56 -15.24
N ILE A 203 5.29 20.62 -15.44
CA ILE A 203 3.83 20.53 -15.53
C ILE A 203 3.35 20.56 -16.97
N ALA A 204 2.31 19.79 -17.28
CA ALA A 204 1.60 19.83 -18.57
C ALA A 204 0.09 19.75 -18.34
N ALA A 205 -0.72 19.91 -19.39
CA ALA A 205 -2.16 19.69 -19.26
C ALA A 205 -2.41 18.28 -18.70
N CYS A 206 -3.32 18.15 -17.74
CA CYS A 206 -3.73 16.84 -17.26
C CYS A 206 -4.37 16.03 -18.40
N PHE A 207 -3.92 14.79 -18.55
CA PHE A 207 -4.44 13.81 -19.51
C PHE A 207 -5.91 13.43 -19.22
N ASP A 208 -6.69 13.28 -20.29
CA ASP A 208 -8.01 12.64 -20.31
C ASP A 208 -7.87 11.27 -21.00
N PRO A 209 -8.19 10.14 -20.34
CA PRO A 209 -8.07 8.78 -20.89
C PRO A 209 -8.92 8.53 -22.14
N THR A 210 -9.86 9.41 -22.45
CA THR A 210 -10.68 9.34 -23.66
C THR A 210 -10.05 10.07 -24.85
N ALA A 211 -8.98 10.86 -24.63
CA ALA A 211 -8.34 11.66 -25.64
C ALA A 211 -7.19 10.92 -26.33
N THR A 212 -7.27 10.77 -27.66
CA THR A 212 -6.22 10.15 -28.49
C THR A 212 -5.08 11.14 -28.75
N PHE A 213 -4.18 11.32 -27.78
CA PHE A 213 -2.97 12.15 -27.95
C PHE A 213 -1.66 11.38 -27.70
N PRO A 214 -0.65 11.51 -28.58
CA PRO A 214 0.64 10.87 -28.43
C PRO A 214 1.71 11.87 -27.97
N ALA A 215 2.00 11.96 -26.66
CA ALA A 215 3.29 12.43 -26.13
C ALA A 215 3.30 12.40 -24.59
N GLY A 216 4.23 11.62 -23.99
CA GLY A 216 4.73 11.86 -22.63
C GLY A 216 3.73 11.78 -21.47
N ASN A 217 2.82 10.80 -21.50
CA ASN A 217 1.82 10.58 -20.45
C ASN A 217 2.42 9.81 -19.27
N ILE A 218 3.18 10.49 -18.41
CA ILE A 218 3.69 9.87 -17.19
C ILE A 218 2.64 10.02 -16.10
N THR A 219 1.95 8.92 -15.85
CA THR A 219 1.32 8.69 -14.57
C THR A 219 2.37 8.24 -13.56
N TRP A 220 2.09 8.51 -12.29
CA TRP A 220 2.99 8.25 -11.19
C TRP A 220 2.53 7.08 -10.35
N VAL A 221 3.48 6.54 -9.62
CA VAL A 221 3.35 5.45 -8.66
C VAL A 221 3.90 6.04 -7.36
N ILE A 222 3.01 6.48 -6.46
CA ILE A 222 3.33 7.35 -5.31
C ILE A 222 3.33 6.57 -3.99
N PRO A 223 4.02 6.94 -2.90
CA PRO A 223 3.79 6.26 -1.62
C PRO A 223 2.38 6.57 -1.09
N SER A 224 1.89 5.84 -0.07
CA SER A 224 0.58 6.17 0.55
C SER A 224 0.50 7.65 0.96
N PRO A 225 -0.65 8.31 0.83
CA PRO A 225 -0.88 9.60 1.45
C PRO A 225 -0.53 9.59 2.94
N GLY A 226 0.13 10.64 3.44
CA GLY A 226 0.64 10.72 4.80
C GLY A 226 1.93 9.93 5.08
N SER A 227 2.45 9.19 4.09
CA SER A 227 3.67 8.38 4.24
C SER A 227 4.87 8.96 3.49
N THR A 228 6.03 8.36 3.73
CA THR A 228 7.29 8.69 3.05
C THR A 228 7.70 7.55 2.14
N GLY A 229 8.12 7.86 0.91
CA GLY A 229 8.65 6.88 -0.02
C GLY A 229 9.02 7.50 -1.37
N GLN A 230 9.39 6.65 -2.31
CA GLN A 230 9.71 7.07 -3.67
C GLN A 230 8.43 7.33 -4.48
N ILE A 231 8.41 8.46 -5.19
CA ILE A 231 7.44 8.74 -6.26
C ILE A 231 8.07 8.23 -7.56
N LYS A 232 7.48 7.21 -8.18
CA LYS A 232 8.05 6.50 -9.33
C LYS A 232 7.27 6.81 -10.59
N THR A 233 7.93 6.73 -11.74
CA THR A 233 7.26 6.61 -13.04
C THR A 233 6.36 5.39 -13.06
N PHE A 234 5.33 5.38 -13.92
CA PHE A 234 4.34 4.30 -13.97
C PHE A 234 4.92 2.88 -14.08
N ASP A 235 6.01 2.73 -14.85
CA ASP A 235 6.70 1.45 -15.02
C ASP A 235 7.59 1.06 -13.82
N GLY A 236 7.67 1.92 -12.80
CA GLY A 236 8.45 1.72 -11.59
C GLY A 236 9.96 1.84 -11.76
N THR A 237 10.46 2.23 -12.94
CA THR A 237 11.91 2.17 -13.26
C THR A 237 12.68 3.43 -12.89
N LYS A 238 11.99 4.57 -12.78
CA LYS A 238 12.57 5.87 -12.44
C LYS A 238 11.82 6.53 -11.29
N CYS A 239 12.53 7.37 -10.55
CA CYS A 239 12.05 8.04 -9.35
C CYS A 239 12.17 9.54 -9.50
N LEU A 240 11.23 10.29 -8.93
CA LEU A 240 11.33 11.73 -8.74
C LEU A 240 12.58 12.01 -7.89
N ASP A 241 13.43 12.88 -8.39
CA ASP A 241 14.79 13.06 -7.90
C ASP A 241 15.12 14.55 -7.85
N VAL A 242 15.68 14.99 -6.71
CA VAL A 242 16.29 16.31 -6.61
C VAL A 242 17.65 16.26 -7.28
N ARG A 243 17.84 17.05 -8.34
CA ARG A 243 19.05 17.01 -9.16
C ARG A 243 20.29 17.24 -8.30
N ASN A 244 21.22 16.28 -8.36
CA ASN A 244 22.47 16.24 -7.58
C ASN A 244 22.28 16.29 -6.05
N GLY A 245 21.06 16.15 -5.54
CA GLY A 245 20.75 16.34 -4.11
C GLY A 245 21.02 17.77 -3.61
N ASP A 246 21.09 18.78 -4.48
CA ASP A 246 21.32 20.17 -4.08
C ASP A 246 20.07 20.74 -3.39
N THR A 247 20.26 21.24 -2.17
CA THR A 247 19.24 21.79 -1.27
C THR A 247 18.89 23.25 -1.55
N SER A 248 19.51 23.89 -2.53
CA SER A 248 19.26 25.29 -2.87
C SER A 248 17.84 25.50 -3.41
N ASN A 249 17.17 26.59 -2.98
CA ASN A 249 15.88 26.96 -3.56
C ASN A 249 16.04 27.21 -5.06
N GLY A 250 15.12 26.67 -5.84
CA GLY A 250 15.17 26.73 -7.30
C GLY A 250 15.97 25.61 -7.96
N ASN A 251 16.56 24.68 -7.20
CA ASN A 251 17.12 23.49 -7.79
C ASN A 251 16.02 22.64 -8.44
N LEU A 252 16.33 22.08 -9.61
CA LEU A 252 15.35 21.46 -10.49
C LEU A 252 15.08 20.00 -10.10
N LEU A 253 13.84 19.58 -10.36
CA LEU A 253 13.44 18.18 -10.26
C LEU A 253 13.71 17.46 -11.59
N GLN A 254 14.15 16.21 -11.46
CA GLN A 254 14.36 15.30 -12.57
C GLN A 254 13.78 13.92 -12.24
N VAL A 255 13.76 13.03 -13.22
CA VAL A 255 13.66 11.60 -12.96
C VAL A 255 15.03 10.95 -13.08
N TRP A 256 15.28 9.96 -12.22
CA TRP A 256 16.52 9.18 -12.20
C TRP A 256 16.24 7.74 -11.83
N THR A 257 17.13 6.81 -12.19
CA THR A 257 17.07 5.42 -11.74
C THR A 257 16.80 5.36 -10.23
N CYS A 258 15.77 4.60 -9.85
CA CYS A 258 15.40 4.44 -8.46
C CYS A 258 16.51 3.74 -7.67
N VAL A 259 16.99 4.38 -6.61
CA VAL A 259 17.99 3.82 -5.69
C VAL A 259 17.39 3.77 -4.29
N GLU A 260 17.27 2.57 -3.74
CA GLU A 260 16.74 2.37 -2.39
C GLU A 260 17.60 3.08 -1.33
N GLY A 261 16.96 3.73 -0.37
CA GLY A 261 17.63 4.51 0.68
C GLY A 261 18.25 5.84 0.22
N ASN A 262 18.19 6.18 -1.08
CA ASN A 262 18.73 7.44 -1.56
C ASN A 262 17.83 8.61 -1.15
N THR A 263 18.34 9.48 -0.28
CA THR A 263 17.55 10.53 0.36
C THR A 263 17.05 11.59 -0.61
N ASN A 264 17.72 11.85 -1.74
CA ASN A 264 17.24 12.81 -2.74
C ASN A 264 16.08 12.29 -3.62
N GLN A 265 15.62 11.05 -3.37
CA GLN A 265 14.47 10.40 -4.02
C GLN A 265 13.34 10.05 -3.05
N LEU A 266 13.46 10.45 -1.78
CA LEU A 266 12.45 10.19 -0.76
C LEU A 266 11.55 11.40 -0.56
N TRP A 267 10.25 11.17 -0.69
CA TRP A 267 9.23 12.20 -0.65
C TRP A 267 8.18 11.85 0.39
N ARG A 268 7.70 12.85 1.12
CA ARG A 268 6.55 12.73 2.01
C ARG A 268 5.33 13.35 1.33
N LEU A 269 4.25 12.59 1.26
CA LEU A 269 2.96 13.12 0.84
C LEU A 269 2.23 13.65 2.07
N ASP A 270 2.05 14.96 2.15
CA ASP A 270 1.51 15.60 3.34
C ASP A 270 -0.02 15.62 3.31
N GLY A 271 -0.66 15.11 4.37
CA GLY A 271 -2.11 15.07 4.49
C GLY A 271 -2.76 13.81 3.89
N SER A 272 -3.99 13.51 4.33
CA SER A 272 -4.74 12.32 3.91
C SER A 272 -5.15 12.33 2.44
N ASP A 273 -5.33 13.52 1.87
CA ASP A 273 -5.75 13.71 0.47
C ASP A 273 -4.59 14.11 -0.44
N VAL A 274 -3.36 14.14 0.08
CA VAL A 274 -2.19 14.81 -0.51
C VAL A 274 -2.46 16.30 -0.71
N ARG A 275 -1.82 17.14 0.09
CA ARG A 275 -1.92 18.61 0.01
C ARG A 275 -0.63 19.25 -0.48
N SER A 276 0.49 18.61 -0.15
CA SER A 276 1.82 18.97 -0.63
C SER A 276 2.70 17.74 -0.75
N ILE A 277 3.79 17.90 -1.49
CA ILE A 277 4.84 16.89 -1.64
C ILE A 277 6.11 17.52 -1.09
N SER A 278 6.58 17.04 0.06
CA SER A 278 7.79 17.53 0.70
C SER A 278 8.95 16.55 0.52
N TRP A 279 10.16 17.08 0.40
CA TRP A 279 11.37 16.28 0.39
C TRP A 279 11.62 15.71 1.79
N ALA A 280 11.63 14.39 1.92
CA ALA A 280 11.72 13.71 3.21
C ALA A 280 12.98 14.12 3.99
N GLY A 281 12.78 14.56 5.23
CA GLY A 281 13.85 15.02 6.10
C GLY A 281 14.39 16.42 5.77
N GLN A 282 13.81 17.12 4.78
CA GLN A 282 14.15 18.50 4.42
C GLN A 282 12.93 19.41 4.58
N ASN A 283 13.14 20.70 4.84
CA ASN A 283 12.07 21.70 4.82
C ASN A 283 11.83 22.26 3.40
N LYS A 284 11.75 21.37 2.41
CA LYS A 284 11.60 21.74 1.00
C LYS A 284 10.39 21.05 0.39
N CYS A 285 9.67 21.77 -0.46
CA CYS A 285 8.47 21.31 -1.12
C CYS A 285 8.64 21.37 -2.64
N VAL A 286 7.99 20.44 -3.34
CA VAL A 286 7.85 20.50 -4.80
C VAL A 286 7.07 21.76 -5.16
N ASP A 287 7.64 22.59 -6.02
CA ASP A 287 7.17 23.94 -6.32
C ASP A 287 7.05 24.17 -7.83
N VAL A 288 5.94 24.78 -8.25
CA VAL A 288 5.76 25.37 -9.59
C VAL A 288 6.45 26.74 -9.60
N PRO A 289 7.58 26.92 -10.30
CA PRO A 289 8.35 28.16 -10.22
C PRO A 289 7.51 29.37 -10.61
N GLY A 290 7.51 30.38 -9.74
CA GLY A 290 6.79 31.63 -9.95
C GLY A 290 5.27 31.48 -10.06
N ARG A 291 4.70 30.32 -9.69
CA ARG A 291 3.28 29.98 -9.92
C ARG A 291 2.90 30.12 -11.41
N ASN A 292 3.86 29.86 -12.30
CA ASN A 292 3.64 29.87 -13.73
C ASN A 292 3.10 28.50 -14.18
N TYR A 293 1.80 28.44 -14.48
CA TYR A 293 1.09 27.22 -14.87
C TYR A 293 1.14 26.95 -16.39
N THR A 294 2.07 27.56 -17.12
CA THR A 294 2.30 27.24 -18.53
C THR A 294 2.88 25.84 -18.68
N ALA A 295 2.33 25.05 -19.61
CA ALA A 295 2.84 23.72 -19.92
C ALA A 295 4.33 23.76 -20.29
N GLY A 296 5.11 22.82 -19.75
CA GLY A 296 6.56 22.76 -19.89
C GLY A 296 7.34 23.56 -18.84
N ASN A 297 6.69 24.27 -17.91
CA ASN A 297 7.39 24.87 -16.79
C ASN A 297 7.98 23.76 -15.88
N VAL A 298 9.30 23.74 -15.75
CA VAL A 298 10.05 22.70 -15.04
C VAL A 298 9.89 22.92 -13.54
N LEU A 299 9.55 21.86 -12.80
CA LEU A 299 9.38 21.92 -11.35
C LEU A 299 10.72 22.06 -10.64
N GLN A 300 10.67 22.72 -9.49
CA GLN A 300 11.82 22.94 -8.61
C GLN A 300 11.49 22.52 -7.18
N ILE A 301 12.51 22.50 -6.32
CA ILE A 301 12.31 22.56 -4.88
C ILE A 301 12.39 24.01 -4.38
N SER A 302 11.60 24.33 -3.37
CA SER A 302 11.68 25.60 -2.63
C SER A 302 11.34 25.36 -1.16
N ASP A 303 11.66 26.32 -0.28
CA ASP A 303 11.20 26.26 1.11
C ASP A 303 9.69 26.09 1.17
N CYS A 304 9.22 25.20 2.04
CA CYS A 304 7.78 24.98 2.22
C CYS A 304 7.11 26.24 2.82
N ASP A 305 6.17 26.81 2.06
CA ASP A 305 5.35 27.97 2.43
C ASP A 305 3.90 27.73 1.98
N LEU A 306 3.29 26.69 2.54
CA LEU A 306 1.96 26.22 2.13
C LEU A 306 0.84 27.24 2.41
N MET A 307 1.09 28.27 3.22
CA MET A 307 0.10 29.31 3.50
C MET A 307 0.11 30.44 2.46
N ASN A 308 1.26 30.76 1.86
CA ASN A 308 1.38 31.90 0.94
C ASN A 308 1.76 31.50 -0.49
N ASN A 309 2.18 30.24 -0.70
CA ASN A 309 2.59 29.73 -1.99
C ASN A 309 1.70 28.57 -2.48
N LEU A 310 0.64 28.92 -3.22
CA LEU A 310 -0.22 27.95 -3.90
C LEU A 310 0.50 27.12 -4.98
N GLY A 311 1.73 27.50 -5.39
CA GLY A 311 2.57 26.71 -6.29
C GLY A 311 3.08 25.40 -5.69
N GLN A 312 2.87 25.19 -4.40
CA GLN A 312 3.26 23.98 -3.66
C GLN A 312 2.07 23.09 -3.31
N TRP A 313 0.88 23.43 -3.80
CA TRP A 313 -0.34 22.67 -3.54
C TRP A 313 -0.51 21.63 -4.62
N TRP A 314 -0.58 20.38 -4.17
CA TRP A 314 -0.70 19.20 -5.01
C TRP A 314 -1.93 18.42 -4.60
N ASP A 315 -2.55 17.73 -5.57
CA ASP A 315 -3.67 16.82 -5.39
C ASP A 315 -3.41 15.54 -6.18
N VAL A 316 -4.13 14.46 -5.88
CA VAL A 316 -4.02 13.17 -6.56
C VAL A 316 -5.31 12.89 -7.34
N GLN A 317 -5.18 12.68 -8.64
CA GLN A 317 -6.30 12.30 -9.50
C GLN A 317 -6.10 10.92 -10.12
N ASN A 318 -7.17 10.12 -10.09
CA ASN A 318 -7.26 8.90 -10.87
C ASN A 318 -7.62 9.29 -12.31
N PRO A 319 -6.88 8.82 -13.33
CA PRO A 319 -7.12 9.20 -14.71
C PRO A 319 -8.53 8.80 -15.19
N THR A 320 -9.17 7.81 -14.59
CA THR A 320 -10.52 7.34 -14.97
C THR A 320 -11.67 8.18 -14.42
N SER A 321 -11.41 9.22 -13.63
CA SER A 321 -12.46 10.08 -13.07
C SER A 321 -12.59 11.36 -13.89
N PRO A 322 -13.73 11.64 -14.54
CA PRO A 322 -13.96 12.93 -15.18
C PRO A 322 -14.04 14.05 -14.13
N LEU A 323 -13.55 15.24 -14.51
CA LEU A 323 -13.64 16.49 -13.75
C LEU A 323 -15.07 17.03 -13.70
#